data_AF-A0A7J9AFD5-F1
#
_entry.id   AF-A0A7J9AFD5-F1
#
_cell.length_a   1.000
_cell.length_b   1.000
_cell.length_c   1.000
_cell.angle_alpha   90.00
_cell.angle_beta   90.00
_cell.angle_gamma   90.00
#
_symmetry.space_group_name_H-M   'P 1'
#
loop_
_entity.id
_entity.type
_entity.pdbx_description
1 polymer ?
#
loop_
_entity_poly.entity_id
_entity_poly.type
_entity_poly.pdbx_seq_one_letter_code
_entity_poly.pdbx_strand_id
1 'polypeptide(L)'
;MASKLQQLQSKACQASKFVAKNGTAYYKQLLEQNKQYIQEPPTVEKCNELSKQLFYTRLASIPGRNEAFWKELDYVKNLWKHRQELKVEDAGIAALFGLECFAWFCAGEIVGRGFTFTGYYP
;
A
#
# COMPACT_ATOMS: atom_id res chain seq x y z
N MET A 1 18.22 -17.19 16.92
CA MET A 1 17.21 -16.28 16.32
C MET A 1 16.91 -15.04 17.18
N ALA A 2 16.93 -15.12 18.52
CA ALA A 2 16.71 -13.96 19.40
C ALA A 2 17.73 -12.80 19.26
N SER A 3 19.02 -13.10 19.05
CA SER A 3 20.06 -12.07 18.90
C SER A 3 19.87 -11.18 17.64
N LYS A 4 19.28 -11.73 16.56
CA LYS A 4 18.95 -10.95 15.35
C LYS A 4 17.77 -10.01 15.58
N LEU A 5 16.81 -10.41 16.41
CA LEU A 5 15.68 -9.55 16.82
C LEU A 5 16.15 -8.41 17.71
N GLN A 6 17.08 -8.64 18.63
CA GLN A 6 17.68 -7.58 19.44
C GLN A 6 18.53 -6.61 18.59
N GLN A 7 19.27 -7.12 17.60
CA GLN A 7 19.98 -6.26 16.65
C GLN A 7 19.00 -5.42 15.80
N LEU A 8 17.91 -6.02 15.29
CA LEU A 8 16.85 -5.29 14.59
C LEU A 8 16.19 -4.23 15.47
N GLN A 9 15.89 -4.56 16.73
CA GLN A 9 15.33 -3.61 17.69
C GLN A 9 16.29 -2.44 17.96
N SER A 10 17.59 -2.71 18.14
CA SER A 10 18.59 -1.66 18.33
C SER A 10 18.76 -0.75 17.10
N LYS A 11 18.69 -1.33 15.90
CA LYS A 11 18.78 -0.60 14.62
C LYS A 11 17.50 0.18 14.33
N ALA A 12 16.34 -0.37 14.64
CA ALA A 12 15.06 0.32 14.61
C ALA A 12 15.06 1.50 15.60
N CYS A 13 15.56 1.31 16.82
CA CYS A 13 15.66 2.39 17.80
C CYS A 13 16.63 3.50 17.35
N GLN A 14 17.76 3.15 16.73
CA GLN A 14 18.68 4.13 16.13
C GLN A 14 18.03 4.86 14.93
N ALA A 15 17.31 4.15 14.07
CA ALA A 15 16.56 4.73 12.96
C ALA A 15 15.45 5.66 13.45
N SER A 16 14.68 5.26 14.48
CA SER A 16 13.69 6.12 15.12
C SER A 16 14.32 7.36 15.75
N LYS A 17 15.49 7.25 16.38
CA LYS A 17 16.23 8.42 16.91
C LYS A 17 16.73 9.33 15.79
N PHE A 18 17.16 8.77 14.65
CA PHE A 18 17.59 9.54 13.49
C PHE A 18 16.41 10.26 12.82
N VAL A 19 15.27 9.57 12.65
CA VAL A 19 14.01 10.14 12.16
C VAL A 19 13.45 11.17 13.15
N ALA A 20 13.57 10.96 14.45
CA ALA A 20 13.13 11.97 15.43
C ALA A 20 14.01 13.23 15.40
N LYS A 21 15.32 13.09 15.18
CA LYS A 21 16.27 14.22 15.11
C LYS A 21 16.21 14.99 13.79
N ASN A 22 16.14 14.29 12.67
CA ASN A 22 16.22 14.89 11.33
C ASN A 22 14.88 14.90 10.59
N GLY A 23 13.92 14.08 10.99
CA GLY A 23 12.64 13.94 10.31
C GLY A 23 11.82 15.22 10.31
N THR A 24 11.92 16.07 11.34
CA THR A 24 11.27 17.39 11.32
C THR A 24 11.88 18.31 10.26
N ALA A 25 13.20 18.28 10.06
CA ALA A 25 13.87 19.07 9.03
C ALA A 25 13.55 18.55 7.62
N TYR A 26 13.59 17.22 7.42
CA TYR A 26 13.18 16.60 6.15
C TYR A 26 11.71 16.82 5.83
N TYR A 27 10.83 16.73 6.83
CA TYR A 27 9.40 16.98 6.68
C TYR A 27 9.12 18.43 6.29
N LYS A 28 9.80 19.40 6.92
CA LYS A 28 9.71 20.82 6.53
C LYS A 28 10.20 21.06 5.11
N GLN A 29 11.35 20.51 4.73
CA GLN A 29 11.88 20.64 3.36
C GLN A 29 10.91 20.03 2.32
N LEU A 30 10.31 18.87 2.64
CA LEU A 30 9.35 18.22 1.76
C LEU A 30 8.05 19.03 1.64
N LEU A 31 7.55 19.61 2.74
CA LEU A 31 6.41 20.52 2.70
C LEU A 31 6.72 21.77 1.87
N GLU A 32 7.92 22.34 2.01
CA GLU A 32 8.34 23.51 1.22
C GLU A 32 8.39 23.22 -0.28
N GLN A 33 8.92 22.07 -0.68
CA GLN A 33 8.93 21.65 -2.09
C GLN A 33 7.52 21.37 -2.63
N ASN A 34 6.60 20.90 -1.77
CA ASN A 34 5.23 20.54 -2.15
C ASN A 34 4.21 21.64 -1.85
N LYS A 35 4.64 22.88 -1.55
CA LYS A 35 3.75 24.02 -1.25
C LYS A 35 2.66 24.24 -2.29
N GLN A 36 2.93 23.98 -3.56
CA GLN A 36 1.96 24.07 -4.65
C GLN A 36 0.73 23.15 -4.51
N TYR A 37 0.85 22.06 -3.73
CA TYR A 37 -0.22 21.10 -3.48
C TYR A 37 -0.91 21.31 -2.12
N ILE A 38 -0.39 22.22 -1.29
CA ILE A 38 -0.90 22.48 0.06
C ILE A 38 -1.89 23.63 -0.04
N GLN A 39 -3.15 23.37 0.32
CA GLN A 39 -4.19 24.38 0.31
C GLN A 39 -4.20 25.14 1.64
N GLU A 40 -3.88 26.43 1.60
CA GLU A 40 -3.97 27.34 2.75
C GLU A 40 -5.26 28.19 2.63
N PRO A 41 -6.07 28.37 3.69
CA PRO A 41 -5.87 27.98 5.08
C PRO A 41 -6.27 26.52 5.40
N PRO A 42 -5.57 25.85 6.35
CA PRO A 42 -5.93 24.51 6.85
C PRO A 42 -7.16 24.58 7.78
N THR A 43 -8.28 25.06 7.26
CA THR A 43 -9.56 25.12 7.99
C THR A 43 -10.24 23.76 7.92
N VAL A 44 -10.92 23.37 9.01
CA VAL A 44 -11.67 22.09 9.08
C VAL A 44 -12.68 21.93 7.95
N GLU A 45 -13.28 23.03 7.49
CA GLU A 45 -14.24 23.04 6.38
C GLU A 45 -13.58 22.71 5.03
N LYS A 46 -12.40 23.28 4.77
CA LYS A 46 -11.61 22.98 3.56
C LYS A 46 -11.09 21.56 3.55
N CYS A 47 -10.70 21.01 4.71
CA CYS A 47 -10.32 19.61 4.82
C CYS A 47 -11.49 18.67 4.49
N ASN A 48 -12.69 19.00 4.97
CA ASN A 48 -13.91 18.23 4.66
C ASN A 48 -14.28 18.33 3.17
N GLU A 49 -14.17 19.51 2.56
CA GLU A 49 -14.40 19.73 1.13
C GLU A 49 -13.42 18.93 0.26
N LEU A 50 -12.12 19.01 0.55
CA LEU A 50 -11.08 18.24 -0.14
C LEU A 50 -11.26 16.74 0.01
N SER A 51 -11.63 16.26 1.21
CA SER A 51 -11.94 14.85 1.45
C SER A 51 -13.11 14.38 0.59
N LYS A 52 -14.19 15.17 0.52
CA LYS A 52 -15.34 14.89 -0.35
C LYS A 52 -14.95 14.90 -1.83
N GLN A 53 -14.18 15.90 -2.28
CA GLN A 53 -13.70 15.95 -3.66
C GLN A 53 -12.87 14.71 -4.00
N LEU A 54 -11.92 14.34 -3.13
CA LEU A 54 -11.10 13.15 -3.33
C LEU A 54 -11.98 11.89 -3.38
N PHE A 55 -12.97 11.76 -2.48
CA PHE A 55 -13.91 10.66 -2.49
C PHE A 55 -14.69 10.57 -3.80
N TYR A 56 -15.29 11.67 -4.25
CA TYR A 56 -16.06 11.71 -5.51
C TYR A 56 -15.19 11.49 -6.74
N THR A 57 -13.98 12.06 -6.81
CA THR A 57 -13.03 11.78 -7.90
C THR A 57 -12.63 10.32 -7.92
N ARG A 58 -12.40 9.70 -6.75
CA ARG A 58 -12.11 8.27 -6.65
C ARG A 58 -13.29 7.45 -7.12
N LEU A 59 -14.52 7.75 -6.70
CA LEU A 59 -15.73 7.09 -7.19
C LEU A 59 -15.91 7.21 -8.71
N ALA A 60 -15.73 8.41 -9.26
CA ALA A 60 -15.81 8.66 -10.70
C ALA A 60 -14.74 7.89 -11.49
N SER A 61 -13.58 7.61 -10.89
CA SER A 61 -12.53 6.81 -11.52
C SER A 61 -12.78 5.29 -11.51
N ILE A 62 -13.71 4.80 -10.68
CA ILE A 62 -14.03 3.36 -10.56
C ILE A 62 -14.44 2.73 -11.89
N PRO A 63 -15.39 3.27 -12.67
CA PRO A 63 -15.80 2.65 -13.94
C PRO A 63 -14.64 2.51 -14.92
N GLY A 64 -13.78 3.53 -15.05
CA GLY A 64 -12.59 3.45 -15.93
C GLY A 64 -11.58 2.40 -15.46
N ARG A 65 -11.38 2.25 -14.14
CA ARG A 65 -10.52 1.21 -13.57
C ARG A 65 -11.10 -0.19 -13.75
N ASN A 66 -12.42 -0.34 -13.64
CA ASN A 66 -13.10 -1.61 -13.89
C ASN A 66 -12.94 -2.03 -15.36
N GLU A 67 -13.08 -1.10 -16.30
CA GLU A 67 -12.86 -1.40 -17.73
C GLU A 67 -11.42 -1.82 -18.04
N ALA A 68 -10.43 -1.15 -17.44
CA ALA A 68 -9.02 -1.57 -17.54
C ALA A 68 -8.80 -2.97 -16.95
N PHE A 69 -9.39 -3.24 -15.79
CA PHE A 69 -9.32 -4.55 -15.14
C PHE A 69 -9.96 -5.65 -16.00
N TRP A 70 -11.10 -5.39 -16.66
CA TRP A 70 -11.70 -6.34 -17.58
C TRP A 70 -10.82 -6.62 -18.80
N LYS A 71 -10.10 -5.62 -19.32
CA LYS A 71 -9.13 -5.79 -20.40
C LYS A 71 -7.93 -6.65 -19.95
N GLU A 72 -7.40 -6.42 -18.76
CA GLU A 72 -6.31 -7.23 -18.20
C GLU A 72 -6.76 -8.67 -17.91
N LEU A 73 -7.99 -8.86 -17.41
CA LEU A 73 -8.56 -10.20 -17.23
C LEU A 73 -8.76 -10.94 -18.55
N ASP A 74 -9.23 -10.26 -19.60
CA ASP A 74 -9.37 -10.88 -20.92
C ASP A 74 -8.01 -11.27 -21.50
N TYR A 75 -6.99 -10.43 -21.30
CA TYR A 75 -5.59 -10.75 -21.65
C TYR A 75 -5.07 -11.99 -20.92
N VAL A 76 -5.25 -12.07 -19.60
CA VAL A 76 -4.87 -13.25 -18.79
C VAL A 76 -5.66 -14.49 -19.21
N LYS A 77 -6.96 -14.34 -19.52
CA LYS A 77 -7.80 -15.44 -20.02
C LYS A 77 -7.33 -15.94 -21.38
N ASN A 78 -6.87 -15.06 -22.26
CA ASN A 78 -6.30 -15.43 -23.53
C ASN A 78 -4.96 -16.15 -23.36
N LEU A 79 -4.08 -15.65 -22.48
CA LEU A 79 -2.84 -16.34 -22.09
C LEU A 79 -3.09 -17.74 -21.54
N TRP A 80 -4.16 -17.93 -20.74
CA TRP A 80 -4.56 -19.26 -20.27
C TRP A 80 -5.00 -20.16 -21.43
N LYS A 81 -5.79 -19.67 -22.39
CA LYS A 81 -6.17 -20.50 -23.56
C LYS A 81 -4.96 -20.99 -24.37
N HIS A 82 -3.87 -20.23 -24.38
CA HIS A 82 -2.60 -20.56 -25.05
C HIS A 82 -1.53 -21.15 -24.10
N ARG A 83 -1.96 -21.91 -23.07
CA ARG A 83 -1.10 -22.45 -21.99
C ARG A 83 0.16 -23.23 -22.42
N GLN A 84 0.23 -23.72 -23.65
CA GLN A 84 1.41 -24.43 -24.16
C GLN A 84 2.59 -23.51 -24.52
N GLU A 85 2.35 -22.20 -24.70
CA GLU A 85 3.39 -21.21 -25.07
C GLU A 85 3.75 -20.26 -23.91
N LEU A 86 3.30 -20.56 -22.69
CA LEU A 86 3.50 -19.69 -21.54
C LEU A 86 4.98 -19.63 -21.12
N LYS A 87 5.56 -18.43 -21.21
CA LYS A 87 6.89 -18.13 -20.70
C LYS A 87 6.91 -18.28 -19.17
N VAL A 88 8.01 -18.82 -18.64
CA VAL A 88 8.26 -18.96 -17.19
C VAL A 88 8.17 -17.61 -16.45
N GLU A 89 8.42 -16.51 -17.16
CA GLU A 89 8.36 -15.14 -16.63
C GLU A 89 6.93 -14.70 -16.25
N ASP A 90 5.92 -14.97 -17.10
CA ASP A 90 4.51 -14.70 -16.80
C ASP A 90 4.00 -15.53 -15.61
N ALA A 91 4.42 -16.79 -15.53
CA ALA A 91 4.11 -17.66 -14.40
C ALA A 91 4.73 -17.14 -13.10
N GLY A 92 5.94 -16.57 -13.17
CA GLY A 92 6.62 -15.93 -12.04
C GLY A 92 5.89 -14.68 -11.54
N ILE A 93 5.45 -13.82 -12.45
CA ILE A 93 4.66 -12.62 -12.12
C ILE A 93 3.33 -13.00 -11.47
N ALA A 94 2.62 -13.98 -12.03
CA ALA A 94 1.37 -14.48 -11.46
C ALA A 94 1.56 -15.07 -10.05
N ALA A 95 2.67 -15.80 -9.83
CA ALA A 95 3.00 -16.34 -8.52
C ALA A 95 3.31 -15.24 -7.49
N LEU A 96 4.07 -14.20 -7.87
CA LEU A 96 4.35 -13.05 -7.00
C LEU A 96 3.08 -12.28 -6.66
N PHE A 97 2.20 -12.06 -7.64
CA PHE A 97 0.91 -11.43 -7.42
C PHE A 97 0.05 -12.25 -6.44
N GLY A 98 -0.02 -13.57 -6.62
CA GLY A 98 -0.73 -14.46 -5.70
C GLY A 98 -0.17 -14.42 -4.28
N LEU A 99 1.15 -14.37 -4.13
CA LEU A 99 1.81 -14.24 -2.83
C LEU A 99 1.50 -12.90 -2.16
N GLU A 100 1.50 -11.80 -2.92
CA GLU A 100 1.13 -10.48 -2.41
C GLU A 100 -0.35 -10.42 -2.00
N CYS A 101 -1.26 -11.01 -2.77
CA CYS A 101 -2.67 -11.17 -2.39
C CYS A 101 -2.83 -11.97 -1.09
N PHE A 102 -2.07 -13.05 -0.93
CA PHE A 102 -2.10 -13.85 0.29
C PHE A 102 -1.57 -13.07 1.50
N ALA A 103 -0.48 -12.31 1.33
CA ALA A 103 0.06 -11.45 2.38
C ALA A 103 -0.96 -10.38 2.82
N TRP A 104 -1.65 -9.73 1.86
CA TRP A 104 -2.71 -8.77 2.15
C TRP A 104 -3.92 -9.41 2.83
N PHE A 105 -4.29 -10.64 2.45
CA PHE A 105 -5.35 -11.39 3.13
C PHE A 105 -4.98 -11.67 4.59
N CYS A 106 -3.76 -12.15 4.86
CA CYS A 106 -3.27 -12.35 6.23
C CYS A 106 -3.21 -11.04 7.02
N ALA A 107 -2.80 -9.93 6.39
CA ALA A 107 -2.83 -8.61 7.04
C ALA A 107 -4.27 -8.19 7.42
N GLY A 108 -5.23 -8.41 6.51
CA GLY A 108 -6.66 -8.17 6.78
C GLY A 108 -7.19 -9.05 7.91
N GLU A 109 -6.76 -10.31 7.98
CA GLU A 109 -7.10 -11.23 9.07
C GLU A 109 -6.55 -10.73 10.43
N ILE A 110 -5.31 -10.23 10.47
CA ILE A 110 -4.71 -9.66 11.68
C ILE A 110 -5.48 -8.42 12.14
N VAL A 111 -5.87 -7.54 11.20
CA VAL A 111 -6.69 -6.35 11.50
C VAL A 111 -8.08 -6.76 11.99
N GLY A 112 -8.72 -7.74 11.35
CA GLY A 112 -10.03 -8.28 11.76
C GLY A 112 -10.03 -8.99 13.10
N ARG A 113 -8.89 -9.57 13.51
CA ARG A 113 -8.66 -10.16 14.85
C ARG A 113 -8.24 -9.13 15.92
N GLY A 114 -8.31 -7.83 15.62
CA GLY A 114 -7.96 -6.78 16.58
C GLY A 114 -6.46 -6.65 16.87
N PHE A 115 -5.59 -6.84 15.86
CA PHE A 115 -4.12 -6.80 15.95
C PHE A 115 -3.49 -7.96 16.74
N THR A 116 -4.17 -9.10 16.83
CA THR A 116 -3.61 -10.30 17.46
C THR A 116 -2.68 -11.03 16.47
N PHE A 117 -1.38 -10.75 16.55
CA PHE A 117 -0.36 -11.31 15.66
C PHE A 117 -0.10 -12.82 15.85
N THR A 118 -0.54 -13.41 16.96
CA THR A 118 -0.13 -14.76 17.39
C THR A 118 -1.24 -15.83 17.37
N GLY A 119 -2.35 -15.59 16.68
CA GLY A 119 -3.44 -16.57 16.50
C GLY A 119 -4.75 -16.19 17.19
N TYR A 120 -5.78 -17.02 17.04
CA TYR A 120 -7.01 -16.88 17.82
C TYR A 120 -6.72 -17.19 19.29
N TYR A 121 -7.28 -16.38 20.19
CA TYR A 121 -7.35 -16.77 21.60
C TYR A 121 -8.10 -18.11 21.70
N PRO A 122 -7.65 -19.04 22.58
CA PRO A 122 -8.40 -20.27 22.84
C PRO A 122 -9.81 -19.96 23.40
#